data_AF-A0A7W6FKX3-F1
#
_entry.id   AF-A0A7W6FKX3-F1
#
_cell.length_a   1.000
_cell.length_b   1.000
_cell.length_c   1.000
_cell.angle_alpha   90.00
_cell.angle_beta   90.00
_cell.angle_gamma   90.00
#
_symmetry.space_group_name_H-M   'P 1'
#
loop_
_entity.id
_entity.type
_entity.pdbx_description
1 polymer ?
#
loop_
_entity_poly.entity_id
_entity_poly.type
_entity_poly.pdbx_seq_one_letter_code
_entity_poly.pdbx_strand_id
1 'polypeptide(L)' 'MANQGDMLLALARAGAGIVRLAEFHVFEDLRSGALVPILEDESNLVEPIYAIYQDRRNLSHRIRVFIDFLAASFKEQYWV' A
#
# COMPACT_ATOMS: atom_id res chain seq x y z
N MET A 1 9.06 8.83 -17.72
CA MET A 1 9.48 8.43 -16.35
C MET A 1 8.22 8.35 -15.52
N ALA A 2 7.86 7.17 -15.01
CA ALA A 2 6.76 6.99 -14.07
C ALA A 2 7.32 6.28 -12.84
N ASN A 3 7.58 7.03 -11.77
CA ASN A 3 8.17 6.54 -10.52
C ASN A 3 7.24 6.77 -9.31
N GLN A 4 5.96 7.07 -9.58
CA GLN A 4 4.92 7.33 -8.58
C GLN A 4 3.74 6.41 -8.89
N GLY A 5 3.18 5.78 -7.85
CA GLY A 5 2.07 4.83 -7.98
C GLY A 5 0.86 5.44 -8.68
N ASP A 6 0.48 6.67 -8.33
CA ASP A 6 -0.67 7.36 -8.90
C ASP A 6 -0.55 7.61 -10.41
N MET A 7 0.67 7.91 -10.89
CA MET A 7 0.92 8.09 -12.32
C MET A 7 0.78 6.77 -13.08
N LEU A 8 1.31 5.67 -12.51
CA LEU A 8 1.17 4.34 -13.09
C LEU A 8 -0.30 3.91 -13.11
N LEU A 9 -1.05 4.19 -12.04
CA LEU A 9 -2.48 3.90 -11.95
C LEU A 9 -3.28 4.65 -13.03
N ALA A 10 -3.01 5.94 -13.22
CA ALA A 10 -3.65 6.74 -14.25
C ALA A 10 -3.39 6.19 -15.66
N LEU A 11 -2.16 5.72 -15.93
CA LEU A 11 -1.81 5.08 -17.21
C LEU A 11 -2.55 3.75 -17.42
N ALA A 12 -2.67 2.93 -16.37
CA ALA A 12 -3.43 1.67 -16.43
C ALA A 12 -4.91 1.92 -16.72
N ARG A 13 -5.53 2.88 -16.02
CA ARG A 13 -6.91 3.32 -16.26
C ARG A 13 -7.11 3.85 -17.69
N ALA A 14 -6.10 4.45 -18.29
CA ALA A 14 -6.11 4.91 -19.68
C ALA A 14 -5.85 3.79 -20.70
N GLY A 15 -5.70 2.54 -20.27
CA GLY A 15 -5.45 1.39 -21.14
C GLY A 15 -4.02 1.31 -21.69
N ALA A 16 -3.06 2.02 -21.08
CA ALA A 16 -1.68 2.05 -21.56
C ALA A 16 -0.88 0.77 -21.25
N GLY A 17 -1.44 -0.16 -20.46
CA GLY A 17 -0.81 -1.45 -20.17
C GLY A 17 -1.17 -2.02 -18.79
N ILE A 18 -0.31 -2.91 -18.31
CA ILE A 18 -0.42 -3.63 -17.03
C ILE A 18 0.45 -2.91 -15.98
N VAL A 19 -0.04 -2.84 -14.74
CA VAL A 19 0.70 -2.29 -13.60
C VAL A 19 0.67 -3.24 -12.41
N ARG A 20 1.73 -3.22 -11.60
CA ARG A 20 1.79 -3.86 -10.28
C ARG A 20 1.99 -2.77 -9.24
N LEU A 21 0.96 -2.54 -8.43
CA LEU A 21 0.93 -1.51 -7.38
C LEU A 21 0.48 -2.14 -6.07
N ALA A 22 0.78 -1.46 -4.96
CA ALA A 22 0.24 -1.85 -3.67
C ALA A 22 -1.30 -1.76 -3.69
N GLU A 23 -1.94 -2.70 -3.01
CA GLU A 23 -3.39 -2.91 -3.03
C GLU A 23 -4.21 -1.66 -2.72
N PHE A 24 -3.75 -0.85 -1.75
CA PHE A 24 -4.42 0.40 -1.38
C PHE A 24 -4.50 1.43 -2.53
N HIS A 25 -3.65 1.33 -3.57
CA HIS A 25 -3.77 2.19 -4.75
C HIS A 25 -4.90 1.75 -5.68
N VAL A 26 -5.10 0.43 -5.81
CA VAL A 26 -5.96 -0.19 -6.84
C VAL A 26 -7.29 -0.70 -6.31
N PHE A 27 -7.47 -0.74 -4.99
CA PHE A 27 -8.63 -1.34 -4.32
C PHE A 27 -9.97 -0.88 -4.90
N GLU A 28 -10.17 0.43 -5.03
CA GLU A 28 -11.42 1.00 -5.56
C GLU A 28 -11.61 0.69 -7.06
N ASP A 29 -10.53 0.60 -7.83
CA ASP A 29 -10.62 0.26 -9.26
C ASP A 29 -10.95 -1.21 -9.47
N LEU A 30 -10.38 -2.10 -8.65
CA LEU A 30 -10.72 -3.52 -8.66
C LEU A 30 -12.18 -3.71 -8.21
N ARG A 31 -12.60 -3.03 -7.14
CA ARG A 31 -13.97 -3.09 -6.61
C ARG A 31 -15.01 -2.58 -7.61
N SER A 32 -14.68 -1.53 -8.36
CA SER A 32 -15.58 -0.96 -9.38
C SER A 32 -15.53 -1.69 -10.73
N GLY A 33 -14.54 -2.56 -10.93
CA GLY A 33 -14.28 -3.21 -12.22
C GLY A 33 -13.60 -2.31 -13.26
N ALA A 34 -13.12 -1.12 -12.86
CA ALA A 34 -12.33 -0.24 -13.71
C ALA A 34 -10.95 -0.84 -14.03
N LEU A 35 -10.41 -1.67 -13.14
CA LEU A 35 -9.26 -2.53 -13.37
C LEU A 35 -9.65 -3.99 -13.10
N VAL A 36 -8.94 -4.91 -13.75
CA VAL A 36 -9.16 -6.36 -13.63
C VAL A 36 -7.89 -7.00 -13.10
N PRO A 37 -7.98 -7.85 -12.04
CA PRO A 37 -6.81 -8.55 -11.53
C PRO A 37 -6.34 -9.60 -12.55
N ILE A 38 -5.03 -9.78 -12.63
CA ILE A 38 -4.39 -10.78 -13.50
C ILE A 38 -3.23 -11.43 -12.75
N LEU A 39 -2.85 -12.64 -13.14
CA LEU A 39 -1.74 -13.39 -12.53
C LEU A 39 -1.88 -13.58 -11.01
N GLU A 40 -3.12 -13.80 -10.54
CA GLU A 40 -3.44 -13.88 -9.10
C GLU A 40 -2.66 -14.99 -8.39
N ASP A 41 -2.39 -16.11 -9.07
CA ASP A 41 -1.62 -17.24 -8.55
C ASP A 41 -0.17 -16.86 -8.16
N GLU A 42 0.38 -15.81 -8.78
CA GLU A 42 1.75 -15.33 -8.57
C GLU A 42 1.80 -14.08 -7.67
N SER A 43 0.68 -13.66 -7.07
CA SER A 43 0.55 -12.38 -6.37
C SER A 43 0.91 -12.39 -4.87
N ASN A 44 1.40 -13.52 -4.35
CA ASN A 44 1.58 -13.80 -2.91
C ASN A 44 2.73 -13.03 -2.19
N LEU A 45 3.18 -11.90 -2.72
CA LEU A 45 4.23 -11.09 -2.10
C LEU A 45 3.64 -10.12 -1.07
N VAL A 46 3.85 -10.43 0.22
CA VAL A 46 3.56 -9.50 1.31
C VAL A 46 4.79 -8.63 1.55
N GLU A 47 4.66 -7.33 1.28
CA GLU A 47 5.70 -6.35 1.56
C GLU A 47 5.45 -5.69 2.93
N PRO A 48 6.35 -5.87 3.92
CA PRO A 48 6.16 -5.29 5.25
C PRO A 48 6.33 -3.77 5.24
N ILE A 49 5.47 -3.08 5.99
CA ILE A 49 5.58 -1.63 6.26
C ILE A 49 6.41 -1.42 7.52
N TYR A 50 7.44 -0.57 7.44
CA TYR A 50 8.31 -0.26 8.57
C TYR A 50 8.14 1.17 9.04
N ALA A 51 8.02 1.37 10.35
CA ALA A 51 8.16 2.68 10.98
C ALA A 51 9.63 2.90 11.34
N ILE A 52 10.30 3.83 10.63
CA ILE A 52 11.71 4.17 10.88
C ILE A 52 11.78 5.45 11.71
N TYR A 53 12.47 5.39 12.84
CA TYR A 53 12.71 6.54 13.71
C TYR A 53 14.15 6.51 14.24
N GLN A 54 14.65 7.67 14.65
CA GLN A 54 16.00 7.79 15.21
C GLN A 54 16.04 7.11 16.58
N ASP A 55 17.01 6.21 16.79
CA ASP A 55 17.23 5.59 18.08
C ASP A 55 17.73 6.65 19.08
N ARG A 56 16.84 7.04 20.00
CA ARG A 56 17.18 7.90 21.14
C ARG A 56 16.91 7.08 22.39
N ARG A 57 17.86 7.12 23.33
CA ARG A 57 17.78 6.40 24.64
C ARG A 57 16.41 6.50 25.31
N ASN A 58 15.69 7.61 25.14
CA ASN A 58 14.27 7.74 25.46
C ASN A 58 13.47 8.15 24.22
N LEU A 59 12.73 7.22 23.63
CA LEU A 59 11.70 7.53 22.64
C LEU A 59 10.65 8.43 23.30
N SER A 60 10.32 9.55 22.66
CA SER A 60 9.26 10.43 23.16
C SER A 60 7.93 9.65 23.26
N HIS A 61 7.19 9.85 24.35
CA HIS A 61 5.87 9.25 24.55
C HIS A 61 4.93 9.50 23.37
N ARG A 62 5.03 10.68 22.72
CA ARG A 62 4.21 11.01 21.54
C ARG A 62 4.53 10.10 20.35
N ILE A 63 5.80 9.78 20.12
CA ILE A 63 6.21 8.88 19.02
C ILE A 63 5.75 7.46 19.33
N ARG A 64 5.90 7.00 20.58
CA ARG A 64 5.45 5.67 20.98
C ARG A 64 3.95 5.48 20.76
N VAL A 65 3.13 6.39 21.28
CA VAL A 65 1.67 6.35 21.09
C VAL A 65 1.30 6.38 19.61
N PHE A 66 2.01 7.17 18.78
CA PHE A 66 1.77 7.21 17.35
C PHE A 66 2.12 5.88 16.65
N ILE A 67 3.25 5.26 16.99
CA ILE A 67 3.63 3.94 16.46
C ILE A 67 2.61 2.87 16.89
N ASP A 68 2.19 2.88 18.16
CA ASP A 68 1.19 1.93 18.67
C ASP A 68 -0.15 2.09 17.92
N PHE A 69 -0.56 3.34 17.65
CA PHE A 69 -1.74 3.65 16.84
C PHE A 69 -1.61 3.12 15.40
N LEU A 70 -0.48 3.37 14.74
CA LEU A 70 -0.23 2.87 13.38
C LEU A 70 -0.23 1.33 13.36
N ALA A 71 0.45 0.69 14.29
CA ALA A 71 0.52 -0.77 14.39
C ALA A 71 -0.86 -1.39 14.61
N ALA A 72 -1.73 -0.75 15.41
CA ALA A 72 -3.11 -1.17 15.56
C ALA A 72 -3.92 -0.97 14.26
N SER A 73 -3.76 0.18 13.60
CA SER A 73 -4.48 0.52 12.37
C SER A 73 -4.14 -0.38 11.19
N PHE A 74 -2.89 -0.88 11.12
CA PHE A 74 -2.44 -1.80 10.07
C PHE A 74 -2.65 -3.29 10.43
N LYS A 75 -2.99 -3.62 11.68
CA LYS A 75 -3.26 -5.01 12.10
C LYS A 75 -4.60 -5.53 11.59
N GLU A 76 -5.58 -4.65 11.45
CA GLU A 76 -6.83 -4.93 10.79
C GLU A 76 -6.59 -4.78 9.28
N GLN A 77 -6.26 -5.87 8.59
CA GLN A 77 -6.19 -5.92 7.13
C GLN A 77 -7.57 -5.54 6.57
N TYR A 78 -7.76 -4.28 6.16
CA TYR A 78 -9.02 -3.72 5.64
C TYR A 78 -9.24 -3.95 4.13
N TRP A 79 -8.41 -4.77 3.48
CA TRP A 79 -8.46 -4.96 2.03
C TRP A 79 -8.65 -6.45 1.71
N VAL A 80 -9.85 -6.96 2.03
CA VAL A 80 -10.40 -8.21 1.49
C VAL A 80 -11.83 -7.95 1.07
#